data_AF-A0A6P5RCW0-F1
#
_entry.id   AF-A0A6P5RCW0-F1
#
_cell.length_a   1.000
_cell.length_b   1.000
_cell.length_c   1.000
_cell.angle_alpha   90.00
_cell.angle_beta   90.00
_cell.angle_gamma   90.00
#
_symmetry.space_group_name_H-M   'P 1'
#
loop_
_entity.id
_entity.type
_entity.pdbx_description
1 polymer ?
#
loop_
_entity_poly.entity_id
_entity_poly.type
_entity_poly.pdbx_seq_one_letter_code
_entity_poly.pdbx_strand_id
1 'polypeptide(L)'
;MWTDQMQETLDSKKKGDSAFKHKDFRTTIECYSQFIDVGTMVSPTIFARRGLSYLMNGMPQEALNDATQAQVISPTWHIASYLQAAALSALGNGQ
;
A
#
# COMPACT_ATOMS: atom_id res chain seq x y z
N MET A 1 3.63 24.53 11.61
CA MET A 1 2.95 23.45 12.37
C MET A 1 2.04 22.62 11.44
N TRP A 2 0.88 23.10 10.97
CA TRP A 2 0.01 22.29 10.08
C TRP A 2 0.55 22.13 8.63
N THR A 3 1.24 23.16 8.12
CA THR A 3 1.89 23.15 6.80
C THR A 3 3.07 22.20 6.72
N ASP A 4 3.85 22.09 7.80
CA ASP A 4 5.09 21.31 7.80
C ASP A 4 4.79 19.81 7.82
N GLN A 5 3.81 19.38 8.62
CA GLN A 5 3.37 17.99 8.67
C GLN A 5 2.68 17.55 7.37
N MET A 6 1.92 18.44 6.71
CA MET A 6 1.39 18.19 5.37
C MET A 6 2.50 18.04 4.32
N GLN A 7 3.52 18.90 4.39
CA GLN A 7 4.66 18.86 3.48
C GLN A 7 5.45 17.55 3.64
N GLU A 8 5.76 17.15 4.88
CA GLU A 8 6.41 15.88 5.19
C GLU A 8 5.61 14.68 4.68
N THR A 9 4.29 14.72 4.84
CA THR A 9 3.39 13.67 4.34
C THR A 9 3.49 13.56 2.81
N LEU A 10 3.42 14.68 2.09
CA LEU A 10 3.55 14.69 0.63
C LEU A 10 4.91 14.22 0.15
N ASP A 11 5.97 14.56 0.88
CA ASP A 11 7.34 14.14 0.54
C ASP A 11 7.55 12.65 0.82
N SER A 12 6.96 12.11 1.89
CA SER A 12 6.93 10.65 2.13
C SER A 12 6.20 9.91 1.01
N LYS A 13 5.04 10.42 0.54
CA LYS A 13 4.35 9.87 -0.63
C LYS A 13 5.24 9.85 -1.88
N LYS A 14 5.89 10.98 -2.21
CA LYS A 14 6.77 11.06 -3.39
C LYS A 14 7.94 10.09 -3.29
N LYS A 15 8.53 9.94 -2.10
CA LYS A 15 9.60 8.97 -1.83
C LYS A 15 9.08 7.54 -2.04
N GLY A 16 7.90 7.22 -1.52
CA GLY A 16 7.23 5.93 -1.75
C GLY A 16 6.94 5.66 -3.24
N ASP A 17 6.48 6.67 -3.98
CA ASP A 17 6.25 6.57 -5.43
C ASP A 17 7.55 6.26 -6.19
N SER A 18 8.65 6.91 -5.81
CA SER A 18 9.97 6.66 -6.39
C SER A 18 10.47 5.26 -6.03
N ALA A 19 10.42 4.87 -4.75
CA ALA A 19 10.85 3.55 -4.28
C ALA A 19 10.08 2.43 -5.00
N PHE A 20 8.76 2.58 -5.16
CA PHE A 20 7.92 1.61 -5.84
C PHE A 20 8.33 1.42 -7.30
N LYS A 21 8.63 2.52 -8.02
CA LYS A 21 9.14 2.46 -9.40
C LYS A 21 10.47 1.73 -9.51
N HIS A 22 11.34 1.89 -8.52
CA HIS A 22 12.63 1.20 -8.44
C HIS A 22 12.54 -0.20 -7.84
N LYS A 23 11.33 -0.69 -7.52
CA LYS A 23 11.07 -1.99 -6.87
C LYS A 23 11.75 -2.13 -5.50
N ASP A 24 12.07 -1.01 -4.86
CA ASP A 24 12.47 -1.00 -3.45
C ASP A 24 11.23 -1.11 -2.58
N PHE A 25 10.76 -2.34 -2.43
CA PHE A 25 9.49 -2.63 -1.76
C PHE A 25 9.52 -2.36 -0.26
N ARG A 26 10.69 -2.49 0.39
CA ARG A 26 10.83 -2.18 1.82
C ARG A 26 10.66 -0.69 2.07
N THR A 27 11.39 0.15 1.32
CA THR A 27 11.25 1.60 1.42
C THR A 27 9.83 2.04 1.01
N THR A 28 9.21 1.37 0.04
CA THR A 28 7.82 1.64 -0.35
C THR A 28 6.86 1.42 0.82
N ILE A 29 6.98 0.29 1.52
CA ILE A 29 6.16 -0.03 2.69
C ILE A 29 6.31 1.04 3.76
N GLU A 30 7.54 1.38 4.13
CA GLU A 30 7.81 2.38 5.16
C GLU A 30 7.21 3.75 4.83
N CYS A 31 7.46 4.24 3.62
CA CYS A 31 7.00 5.57 3.19
C CYS A 31 5.47 5.64 3.08
N TYR A 32 4.83 4.62 2.50
CA TYR A 32 3.37 4.59 2.42
C TYR A 32 2.70 4.37 3.76
N SER A 33 3.31 3.64 4.69
CA SER A 33 2.80 3.53 6.06
C SER A 33 2.84 4.87 6.78
N GLN A 34 3.96 5.59 6.73
CA GLN A 34 4.03 6.95 7.28
C GLN A 34 2.97 7.87 6.67
N PHE A 35 2.77 7.81 5.35
CA PHE A 35 1.74 8.59 4.68
C PHE A 35 0.32 8.27 5.19
N ILE A 36 0.01 6.98 5.35
CA ILE A 36 -1.29 6.51 5.81
C ILE A 36 -1.52 6.86 7.28
N ASP A 37 -0.51 6.68 8.14
CA ASP A 37 -0.61 6.91 9.59
C ASP A 37 -0.85 8.38 9.93
N VAL A 38 -0.32 9.30 9.12
CA VAL A 38 -0.61 10.74 9.28
C VAL A 38 -2.07 11.06 8.92
N GLY A 39 -2.72 10.24 8.09
CA GLY A 39 -4.17 10.32 7.86
C GLY A 39 -4.67 11.51 7.05
N THR A 40 -3.77 12.32 6.49
CA THR A 40 -4.15 13.55 5.74
C THR A 40 -4.98 13.26 4.49
N MET A 41 -4.75 12.13 3.82
CA MET A 41 -5.50 11.75 2.61
C MET A 41 -5.59 10.24 2.46
N VAL A 42 -6.78 9.76 2.08
CA VAL A 42 -7.05 8.36 1.77
C VAL A 42 -6.94 8.15 0.27
N SER A 43 -6.12 7.20 -0.18
CA SER A 43 -5.93 6.90 -1.61
C SER A 43 -5.90 5.40 -1.85
N PRO A 44 -6.81 4.84 -2.68
CA PRO A 44 -6.84 3.39 -2.94
C PRO A 44 -5.56 2.92 -3.62
N THR A 45 -4.93 3.78 -4.45
CA THR A 45 -3.67 3.49 -5.13
C THR A 45 -2.52 3.25 -4.15
N ILE A 46 -2.46 4.01 -3.04
CA ILE A 46 -1.39 3.86 -2.04
C ILE A 46 -1.54 2.51 -1.34
N PHE A 47 -2.76 2.16 -0.89
CA PHE A 47 -3.04 0.85 -0.33
C PHE A 47 -2.70 -0.27 -1.31
N ALA A 48 -3.12 -0.18 -2.58
CA ALA A 48 -2.80 -1.21 -3.57
C ALA A 48 -1.30 -1.38 -3.81
N ARG A 49 -0.53 -0.28 -3.89
CA ARG A 49 0.93 -0.35 -4.10
C ARG A 49 1.67 -0.86 -2.87
N ARG A 50 1.25 -0.45 -1.66
CA ARG A 50 1.80 -0.98 -0.41
C ARG A 50 1.46 -2.46 -0.25
N GLY A 51 0.23 -2.86 -0.53
CA GLY A 51 -0.21 -4.26 -0.57
C GLY A 51 0.58 -5.11 -1.55
N LEU A 52 0.83 -4.63 -2.77
CA LEU A 52 1.72 -5.32 -3.71
C LEU A 52 3.15 -5.43 -3.16
N SER A 53 3.65 -4.39 -2.50
CA SER A 53 5.00 -4.38 -1.91
C SER A 53 5.11 -5.38 -0.74
N TYR A 54 4.05 -5.57 0.03
CA TYR A 54 3.94 -6.63 1.04
C TYR A 54 4.00 -8.03 0.40
N LEU A 55 3.26 -8.28 -0.68
CA LEU A 55 3.35 -9.55 -1.43
C LEU A 55 4.77 -9.85 -1.89
N MET A 56 5.46 -8.85 -2.46
CA MET A 56 6.83 -9.01 -2.94
C MET A 56 7.85 -9.27 -1.81
N ASN A 57 7.49 -8.98 -0.55
CA ASN A 57 8.30 -9.27 0.63
C ASN A 57 7.82 -10.51 1.40
N GLY A 58 6.91 -11.31 0.85
CA GLY A 58 6.42 -12.52 1.52
C GLY A 58 5.49 -12.23 2.70
N MET A 59 4.79 -11.10 2.68
CA MET A 59 3.84 -10.66 3.72
C MET A 59 2.40 -10.67 3.18
N PRO A 60 1.83 -11.85 2.85
CA PRO A 60 0.56 -11.91 2.14
C PRO A 60 -0.65 -11.52 3.00
N GLN A 61 -0.56 -11.62 4.33
CA GLN A 61 -1.65 -11.24 5.22
C GLN A 61 -1.86 -9.72 5.26
N GLU A 62 -0.78 -8.97 5.35
CA GLU A 62 -0.74 -7.50 5.28
C GLU A 62 -1.20 -7.01 3.91
N ALA A 63 -0.78 -7.71 2.85
CA ALA A 63 -1.24 -7.42 1.50
C ALA A 63 -2.75 -7.59 1.34
N LEU A 64 -3.34 -8.64 1.92
CA LEU A 64 -4.79 -8.86 1.88
C LEU A 64 -5.54 -7.72 2.60
N ASN A 65 -5.02 -7.26 3.74
CA ASN A 65 -5.59 -6.13 4.46
C ASN A 65 -5.59 -4.86 3.60
N ASP A 66 -4.44 -4.52 3.00
CA ASP A 66 -4.32 -3.35 2.12
C ASP A 66 -5.22 -3.46 0.88
N ALA A 67 -5.32 -4.63 0.27
CA ALA A 67 -6.22 -4.87 -0.86
C ALA A 67 -7.71 -4.73 -0.45
N THR A 68 -8.06 -5.11 0.77
CA THR A 68 -9.40 -4.91 1.34
C THR A 68 -9.70 -3.44 1.55
N GLN A 69 -8.74 -2.67 2.11
CA GLN A 69 -8.90 -1.22 2.25
C GLN A 69 -9.05 -0.52 0.90
N ALA A 70 -8.24 -0.90 -0.11
CA ALA A 70 -8.37 -0.37 -1.46
C ALA A 70 -9.76 -0.63 -2.08
N GLN A 71 -10.34 -1.82 -1.84
CA GLN A 71 -11.68 -2.19 -2.27
C GLN A 71 -12.77 -1.37 -1.56
N VAL A 72 -12.62 -1.13 -0.25
CA VAL A 72 -13.56 -0.28 0.52
C VAL A 72 -13.56 1.16 -0.02
N ILE A 73 -12.37 1.70 -0.34
CA ILE A 73 -12.22 3.06 -0.85
C ILE A 73 -12.70 3.17 -2.30
N SER A 74 -12.49 2.14 -3.12
CA SER A 74 -12.90 2.11 -4.52
C SER A 74 -13.56 0.78 -4.90
N PRO A 75 -14.86 0.62 -4.63
CA PRO A 75 -15.56 -0.66 -4.79
C PRO A 75 -15.63 -1.21 -6.23
N THR A 76 -15.43 -0.37 -7.24
CA THR A 76 -15.46 -0.79 -8.65
C THR A 76 -14.06 -1.04 -9.22
N TRP A 77 -13.01 -0.88 -8.41
CA TRP A 77 -11.64 -0.97 -8.89
C TRP A 77 -11.13 -2.41 -8.87
N HIS A 78 -11.12 -3.03 -10.06
CA HIS A 78 -10.72 -4.42 -10.27
C HIS A 78 -9.32 -4.78 -9.75
N ILE A 79 -8.39 -3.82 -9.65
CA ILE A 79 -7.05 -4.05 -9.11
C ILE A 79 -7.11 -4.52 -7.66
N ALA A 80 -8.05 -4.01 -6.86
CA ALA A 80 -8.21 -4.42 -5.47
C ALA A 80 -8.61 -5.90 -5.38
N SER A 81 -9.59 -6.34 -6.17
CA SER A 81 -10.02 -7.75 -6.21
C SER A 81 -8.90 -8.68 -6.71
N TYR A 82 -8.10 -8.24 -7.69
CA TYR A 82 -6.94 -9.00 -8.16
C TYR A 82 -5.88 -9.18 -7.06
N LEU A 83 -5.57 -8.12 -6.31
CA LEU A 83 -4.61 -8.19 -5.20
C LEU A 83 -5.12 -9.08 -4.05
N GLN A 84 -6.42 -9.06 -3.75
CA GLN A 84 -7.00 -9.98 -2.77
C GLN A 84 -6.83 -11.44 -3.20
N ALA A 85 -7.13 -11.76 -4.47
CA ALA A 85 -6.96 -13.11 -5.00
C ALA A 85 -5.49 -13.55 -4.95
N ALA A 86 -4.55 -12.67 -5.32
CA ALA A 86 -3.12 -12.95 -5.24
C ALA A 86 -2.66 -13.22 -3.79
N ALA A 87 -3.14 -12.41 -2.84
CA ALA A 87 -2.82 -12.59 -1.42
C ALA A 87 -3.41 -13.86 -0.83
N LEU A 88 -4.68 -14.18 -1.13
CA LEU A 88 -5.31 -15.43 -0.71
C LEU A 88 -4.62 -16.66 -1.29
N SER A 89 -4.22 -16.60 -2.56
CA SER A 89 -3.44 -17.69 -3.17
C SER A 89 -2.08 -17.88 -2.48
N ALA A 90 -1.38 -16.79 -2.17
CA ALA A 90 -0.10 -16.86 -1.45
C ALA A 90 -0.26 -17.43 -0.02
N LEU A 91 -1.35 -17.11 0.67
CA LEU A 91 -1.68 -17.68 1.98
C LEU A 91 -2.00 -19.19 1.89
N GLY A 92 -2.73 -19.62 0.86
CA GLY A 92 -3.08 -21.03 0.65
C GLY A 92 -1.89 -21.92 0.27
N ASN A 93 -0.87 -21.36 -0.37
CA ASN A 93 0.34 -22.09 -0.78
C ASN A 93 1.37 -22.28 0.35
N GLY A 94 1.12 -21.71 1.53
CA GLY A 94 1.96 -21.88 2.73
C GLY A 94 1.53 -23.02 3.65
N GLN A 95 0.57 -23.85 3.23
CA GLN A 95 0.08 -25.04 3.96
C GLN A 95 0.78 -26.32 3.53
#